data_AF-A0A1H0KAC7-F1
#
_entry.id   AF-A0A1H0KAC7-F1
#
_cell.length_a   1.000
_cell.length_b   1.000
_cell.length_c   1.000
_cell.angle_alpha   90.00
_cell.angle_beta   90.00
_cell.angle_gamma   90.00
#
_symmetry.space_group_name_H-M   'P 1'
#
loop_
_entity.id
_entity.type
_entity.pdbx_description
1 polymer ?
#
loop_
_entity_poly.entity_id
_entity_poly.type
_entity_poly.pdbx_seq_one_letter_code
_entity_poly.pdbx_strand_id
1 'polypeptide(L)' 'MARQDKNAWAAKVVTLIRGGQTQAAMAQIKVAPSAGDVARLQTLLAGVPSDTPVRRQLDAFIEEERALLAAPRLHRAP' A
#
# COMPACT_ATOMS: atom_id res chain seq x y z
N MET A 1 -0.90 12.39 -21.56
CA MET A 1 -0.55 11.50 -20.43
C MET A 1 -0.74 12.28 -19.13
N ALA A 2 -1.79 11.98 -18.35
CA ALA A 2 -2.01 12.62 -17.07
C ALA A 2 -0.81 12.29 -16.15
N ARG A 3 -0.14 13.30 -15.61
CA ARG A 3 0.85 13.10 -14.55
C ARG A 3 0.09 12.50 -13.38
N GLN A 4 0.21 11.19 -13.18
CA GLN A 4 -0.27 10.56 -11.97
C GLN A 4 0.57 11.14 -10.84
N ASP A 5 -0.02 12.06 -10.07
CA ASP A 5 0.62 12.64 -8.90
C ASP A 5 1.09 11.48 -8.06
N LYS A 6 2.41 11.33 -7.95
CA LYS A 6 3.00 10.15 -7.34
C LYS A 6 2.37 9.95 -5.96
N ASN A 7 2.11 11.03 -5.22
CA ASN A 7 1.55 10.98 -3.87
C ASN A 7 0.02 10.81 -3.80
N ALA A 8 -0.71 11.05 -4.89
CA ALA A 8 -2.18 11.01 -4.87
C ALA A 8 -2.73 9.62 -4.57
N TRP A 9 -2.08 8.56 -5.06
CA TRP A 9 -2.48 7.19 -4.74
C TRP A 9 -2.29 6.89 -3.25
N ALA A 10 -1.09 7.15 -2.71
CA ALA A 10 -0.78 6.85 -1.31
C ALA A 10 -1.71 7.62 -0.36
N ALA A 11 -1.95 8.90 -0.63
CA ALA A 11 -2.87 9.72 0.15
C ALA A 11 -4.31 9.18 0.14
N LYS A 12 -4.81 8.72 -1.01
CA LYS A 12 -6.14 8.09 -1.11
C LYS A 12 -6.23 6.83 -0.25
N VAL A 13 -5.22 5.97 -0.31
CA VAL A 13 -5.21 4.72 0.48
C VAL A 13 -5.16 5.01 1.98
N VAL A 14 -4.37 6.01 2.42
CA VAL A 14 -4.36 6.45 3.83
C VAL A 14 -5.75 6.89 4.29
N THR A 15 -6.50 7.61 3.45
CA THR A 15 -7.88 8.01 3.76
C THR A 15 -8.81 6.80 3.95
N LEU A 16 -8.69 5.78 3.09
CA LEU A 16 -9.46 4.53 3.25
C LEU A 16 -9.14 3.83 4.58
N ILE A 17 -7.85 3.78 4.95
CA ILE A 17 -7.39 3.14 6.19
C ILE A 17 -7.90 3.90 7.41
N ARG A 18 -7.79 5.24 7.40
CA ARG A 18 -8.31 6.09 8.50
C ARG A 18 -9.83 6.02 8.61
N GLY A 19 -10.53 5.85 7.49
CA GLY A 19 -11.97 5.64 7.46
C GLY A 19 -12.42 4.21 7.81
N GLY A 20 -11.50 3.31 8.18
CA GLY A 20 -11.82 1.92 8.54
C GLY A 20 -12.21 1.04 7.35
N GLN A 21 -12.09 1.52 6.11
CA GLN A 21 -12.44 0.80 4.88
C GLN A 21 -11.35 -0.20 4.48
N THR A 22 -11.08 -1.16 5.36
CA THR A 22 -9.93 -2.08 5.26
C THR A 22 -9.94 -2.89 3.96
N GLN A 23 -11.10 -3.44 3.56
CA GLN A 23 -11.21 -4.20 2.31
C GLN A 23 -10.90 -3.35 1.06
N ALA A 24 -11.39 -2.10 1.03
CA ALA A 24 -11.10 -1.18 -0.07
C ALA A 24 -9.63 -0.78 -0.09
N ALA A 25 -9.02 -0.55 1.08
CA ALA A 25 -7.59 -0.27 1.20
C ALA A 25 -6.75 -1.45 0.68
N MET A 26 -7.06 -2.68 1.11
CA MET A 26 -6.38 -3.89 0.63
C MET A 26 -6.50 -4.04 -0.89
N ALA A 27 -7.68 -3.81 -1.46
CA ALA A 27 -7.88 -3.87 -2.92
C ALA A 27 -7.01 -2.84 -3.65
N GLN A 28 -6.90 -1.61 -3.13
CA GLN A 28 -6.03 -0.57 -3.72
C GLN A 28 -4.54 -0.91 -3.62
N ILE A 29 -4.10 -1.50 -2.50
CA ILE A 29 -2.71 -1.93 -2.29
C ILE A 29 -2.32 -3.02 -3.29
N LYS A 30 -3.20 -4.00 -3.58
CA LYS A 30 -2.95 -5.05 -4.59
C LYS A 30 -2.70 -4.53 -5.99
N VAL A 31 -3.32 -3.39 -6.32
CA VAL A 31 -3.18 -2.74 -7.63
C VAL A 31 -2.20 -1.55 -7.58
N ALA A 32 -1.32 -1.52 -6.58
CA ALA A 32 -0.34 -0.45 -6.44
C ALA A 32 0.52 -0.34 -7.71
N PRO A 33 0.77 0.88 -8.23
CA PRO A 33 1.51 1.05 -9.49
C PRO A 33 2.98 0.63 -9.38
N SER A 34 3.60 0.79 -8.21
CA SER A 34 5.00 0.45 -7.97
C SER A 34 5.29 0.20 -6.49
N ALA A 35 6.39 -0.52 -6.20
CA ALA A 35 6.89 -0.67 -4.83
C ALA A 35 7.21 0.69 -4.17
N GLY A 36 7.58 1.70 -4.97
CA GLY A 36 7.83 3.07 -4.48
C GLY A 36 6.55 3.83 -4.08
N ASP A 37 5.39 3.47 -4.64
CA ASP A 37 4.09 3.96 -4.15
C ASP A 37 3.75 3.35 -2.79
N VAL A 38 3.96 2.04 -2.63
CA VAL A 38 3.72 1.32 -1.37
C VAL A 38 4.66 1.80 -0.25
N ALA A 39 5.94 2.05 -0.55
CA ALA A 39 6.88 2.63 0.40
C ALA A 39 6.47 4.03 0.89
N ARG A 40 5.87 4.84 0.01
CA ARG A 40 5.34 6.16 0.40
C ARG A 40 4.06 6.04 1.23
N LEU A 41 3.20 5.06 0.93
CA LEU A 41 2.08 4.71 1.79
C LEU A 41 2.57 4.35 3.21
N GLN A 42 3.58 3.49 3.34
CA GLN A 42 4.17 3.15 4.64
C GLN A 42 4.68 4.39 5.39
N THR A 43 5.35 5.30 4.68
CA THR A 43 5.84 6.57 5.28
C THR A 43 4.70 7.42 5.82
N LEU A 44 3.58 7.55 5.08
CA LEU A 44 2.41 8.30 5.53
C LEU A 44 1.67 7.61 6.70
N LEU A 45 1.77 6.28 6.76
CA LEU A 45 1.15 5.45 7.80
C LEU A 45 1.96 5.40 9.09
N ALA A 46 3.24 5.80 9.09
CA ALA A 46 4.08 5.86 10.30
C ALA A 46 3.49 6.76 11.39
N GLY A 47 2.68 7.76 11.02
CA GLY A 47 1.95 8.63 11.95
C GLY A 47 0.52 8.16 12.29
N VAL A 48 0.10 6.97 11.85
CA VAL A 48 -1.24 6.43 12.10
C VAL A 48 -1.12 5.24 13.06
N PRO A 49 -1.77 5.27 14.24
CA PRO A 49 -1.65 4.20 15.23
C PRO A 49 -2.07 2.83 14.68
N SER A 50 -1.33 1.79 15.10
CA SER A 50 -1.56 0.39 14.74
C SER A 50 -2.11 -0.42 15.91
N ASP A 51 -3.05 0.17 16.65
CA ASP A 51 -3.51 -0.32 17.95
C ASP A 51 -4.49 -1.49 17.82
N THR A 52 -5.06 -1.69 16.63
CA THR A 52 -6.02 -2.76 16.36
C THR A 52 -5.36 -3.97 15.70
N PRO A 53 -5.81 -5.20 15.98
CA PRO A 53 -5.34 -6.40 15.27
C PRO A 53 -5.50 -6.29 13.75
N VAL A 54 -6.62 -5.72 13.30
CA VAL A 54 -6.89 -5.47 11.87
C VAL A 54 -5.84 -4.56 11.25
N ARG A 55 -5.42 -3.50 11.96
CA ARG A 55 -4.39 -2.60 11.43
C ARG A 55 -3.02 -3.28 11.36
N ARG A 56 -2.65 -4.08 12.36
CA ARG A 56 -1.41 -4.88 12.32
C ARG A 56 -1.40 -5.88 11.16
N GLN A 57 -2.54 -6.53 10.90
CA GLN A 57 -2.69 -7.41 9.73
C GLN A 57 -2.53 -6.63 8.42
N LEU A 58 -3.09 -5.42 8.34
CA LEU A 58 -2.94 -4.56 7.18
C LEU A 58 -1.49 -4.11 6.98
N ASP A 59 -0.76 -3.80 8.05
CA ASP A 59 0.66 -3.41 7.96
C ASP A 59 1.51 -4.58 7.42
N ALA A 60 1.25 -5.81 7.86
CA ALA A 60 1.89 -7.02 7.32
C ALA A 60 1.57 -7.21 5.83
N PHE A 61 0.31 -7.02 5.44
CA PHE A 61 -0.14 -7.11 4.05
C PHE A 61 0.54 -6.06 3.15
N ILE A 62 0.72 -4.82 3.65
CA ILE A 62 1.41 -3.75 2.92
C ILE A 62 2.88 -4.12 2.65
N GLU A 63 3.57 -4.70 3.62
CA GLU A 63 4.98 -5.10 3.45
C GLU A 63 5.13 -6.27 2.47
N GLU A 64 4.22 -7.25 2.51
CA GLU A 64 4.20 -8.36 1.56
C GLU A 64 4.03 -7.86 0.11
N GLU A 65 3.03 -7.02 -0.14
CA GLU A 65 2.77 -6.46 -1.47
C GLU A 65 3.93 -5.58 -1.97
N ARG A 66 4.57 -4.83 -1.06
CA ARG A 66 5.79 -4.08 -1.38
C ARG A 66 6.91 -5.01 -1.82
N ALA A 67 7.14 -6.10 -1.09
CA ALA A 67 8.19 -7.07 -1.42
C ALA A 67 7.92 -7.75 -2.77
N LEU A 68 6.67 -8.14 -3.06
CA LEU A 68 6.27 -8.72 -4.34
C LEU A 68 6.51 -7.76 -5.52
N LEU A 69 6.19 -6.48 -5.34
CA LEU A 69 6.43 -5.45 -6.36
C LEU A 69 7.91 -5.13 -6.54
N ALA A 70 8.70 -5.20 -5.46
CA ALA A 70 10.15 -4.96 -5.49
C ALA A 70 10.94 -6.15 -6.05
N ALA A 71 10.39 -7.37 -5.99
CA ALA A 71 11.05 -8.58 -6.45
C ALA A 71 11.41 -8.49 -7.94
N PRO A 72 12.66 -8.83 -8.33
CA PRO A 72 13.08 -8.90 -9.73
C PRO A 72 12.12 -9.79 -10.51
N ARG A 73 11.61 -9.29 -11.65
CA ARG A 73 10.64 -10.02 -12.50
C ARG A 73 11.21 -11.33 -13.09
N LEU A 74 12.48 -11.64 -12.84
CA LEU A 74 13.14 -12.90 -13.19
C LEU A 74 12.46 -14.14 -12.57
N HIS A 75 11.79 -14.01 -11.42
CA HIS A 75 11.02 -15.13 -10.82
C HIS A 75 9.60 -15.30 -11.40
N ARG A 76 9.24 -14.52 -12.42
CA ARG A 76 7.93 -14.56 -13.09
C ARG A 76 8.12 -15.08 -14.53
N ALA A 77 8.79 -16.22 -14.67
CA ALA A 77 8.89 -16.94 -15.95
C ALA A 77 7.68 -17.91 -16.07
N PRO A 78 7.19 -18.17 -17.29
CA PRO A 78 5.77 -18.22 -17.68
C PRO A 78 4.93 -19.36 -17.12
#